data_AF-A0A661EX45-F1
#
_entry.id   AF-A0A661EX45-F1
#
_cell.length_a   1.000
_cell.length_b   1.000
_cell.length_c   1.000
_cell.angle_alpha   90.00
_cell.angle_beta   90.00
_cell.angle_gamma   90.00
#
_symmetry.space_group_name_H-M   'P 1'
#
loop_
_entity.id
_entity.type
_entity.pdbx_description
1 polymer ?
#
loop_
_entity_poly.entity_id
_entity_poly.type
_entity_poly.pdbx_seq_one_letter_code
_entity_poly.pdbx_strand_id
1 'polypeptide(L)'
;MAGEISLQELARQPGIIGAARWKASQYSTNMAAAPVLVEFAGSIDRVRGERLMNNSEVAGMSVMGVGMLNKTSNPDDTRNVFPIDSYYINGQTTSMIATFNRVAVLLDNSVDYEVREVITLMNRVGN
;
A
#
# COMPACT_ATOMS: atom_id res chain seq x y z
N MET A 1 -18.37 -5.19 13.61
CA MET A 1 -17.46 -5.33 12.45
C MET A 1 -17.69 -4.15 11.54
N ALA A 2 -16.67 -3.33 11.27
CA ALA A 2 -16.80 -2.23 10.31
C ALA A 2 -16.83 -2.81 8.88
N GLY A 3 -17.72 -2.32 8.02
CA GLY A 3 -17.93 -2.88 6.67
C GLY A 3 -16.76 -2.62 5.72
N GLU A 4 -16.68 -3.42 4.65
CA GLU A 4 -15.80 -3.17 3.51
C GLU A 4 -16.12 -1.81 2.87
N ILE A 5 -15.10 -1.16 2.31
CA ILE A 5 -15.24 0.08 1.55
C ILE A 5 -14.69 -0.11 0.13
N SER A 6 -15.22 0.66 -0.81
CA SER A 6 -14.67 0.74 -2.16
C SER A 6 -13.39 1.59 -2.21
N LEU A 7 -12.55 1.38 -3.22
CA LEU A 7 -11.39 2.23 -3.48
C LEU A 7 -11.81 3.70 -3.73
N GLN A 8 -12.99 3.91 -4.32
CA GLN A 8 -13.54 5.23 -4.56
C GLN A 8 -13.94 5.96 -3.27
N GLU A 9 -14.47 5.25 -2.27
CA GLU A 9 -14.77 5.80 -0.95
C GLU A 9 -13.50 6.13 -0.16
N LEU A 10 -12.47 5.28 -0.28
CA LEU A 10 -11.14 5.60 0.25
C LEU A 10 -10.60 6.88 -0.40
N ALA A 11 -10.66 7.00 -1.73
CA ALA A 11 -10.15 8.18 -2.43
C ALA A 11 -10.90 9.49 -2.16
N ARG A 12 -12.05 9.45 -1.46
CA ARG A 12 -12.80 10.65 -1.04
C ARG A 12 -12.37 11.17 0.34
N GLN A 13 -11.52 10.44 1.07
CA GLN A 13 -11.07 10.91 2.37
C GLN A 13 -10.21 12.17 2.24
N PRO A 14 -10.31 13.13 3.18
CA PRO A 14 -9.45 14.30 3.20
C PRO A 14 -7.96 13.92 3.14
N GLY A 15 -7.19 14.67 2.35
CA GLY A 15 -5.76 14.44 2.18
C GLY A 15 -5.39 13.33 1.18
N ILE A 16 -6.34 12.53 0.69
CA ILE A 16 -6.07 11.54 -0.37
C ILE A 16 -6.24 12.17 -1.75
N ILE A 17 -5.13 12.28 -2.49
CA ILE A 17 -5.12 12.76 -3.89
C ILE A 17 -5.64 11.66 -4.81
N GLY A 18 -5.24 10.42 -4.57
CA GLY A 18 -5.72 9.27 -5.31
C GLY A 18 -5.23 7.95 -4.73
N ALA A 19 -5.80 6.87 -5.24
CA ALA A 19 -5.55 5.52 -4.75
C ALA A 19 -5.41 4.52 -5.90
N ALA A 20 -4.68 3.44 -5.67
CA ALA A 20 -4.51 2.34 -6.61
C ALA A 20 -4.65 0.99 -5.89
N ARG A 21 -5.29 0.02 -6.55
CA ARG A 21 -5.30 -1.39 -6.16
C ARG A 21 -4.72 -2.24 -7.27
N TRP A 22 -3.93 -3.25 -6.92
CA TRP A 22 -3.27 -4.11 -7.90
C TRP A 22 -3.22 -5.57 -7.51
N LYS A 23 -2.97 -6.43 -8.50
CA LYS A 23 -2.59 -7.83 -8.28
C LYS A 23 -1.07 -7.96 -8.22
N ALA A 24 -0.62 -8.84 -7.34
CA ALA A 24 0.80 -9.09 -7.14
C ALA A 24 1.53 -9.63 -8.36
N SER A 25 2.82 -9.31 -8.41
CA SER A 25 3.77 -10.02 -9.25
C SER A 25 3.78 -11.50 -8.85
N GLN A 26 3.45 -12.37 -9.80
CA GLN A 26 3.53 -13.82 -9.60
C GLN A 26 4.99 -14.25 -9.75
N TYR A 27 5.68 -14.47 -8.62
CA TYR A 27 7.03 -15.02 -8.61
C TYR A 27 7.07 -16.56 -8.62
N SER A 28 5.92 -17.23 -8.47
CA SER A 28 5.83 -18.69 -8.39
C SER A 28 5.99 -19.40 -9.73
N THR A 29 5.74 -18.69 -10.84
CA THR A 29 6.06 -19.15 -12.19
C THR A 29 7.42 -18.55 -12.55
N ASN A 30 8.32 -19.30 -13.19
CA ASN A 30 9.70 -18.87 -13.58
C ASN A 30 9.79 -17.61 -14.49
N MET A 31 8.73 -16.81 -14.59
CA MET A 31 8.66 -15.50 -15.20
C MET A 31 8.29 -14.49 -14.13
N ALA A 32 9.12 -13.48 -13.91
CA ALA A 32 8.75 -12.33 -13.08
C ALA A 32 7.58 -11.59 -13.75
N ALA A 33 6.34 -11.87 -13.33
CA ALA A 33 5.19 -11.15 -13.81
C ALA A 33 5.16 -9.75 -13.18
N ALA A 34 4.96 -8.71 -13.99
CA ALA A 34 4.78 -7.35 -13.47
C ALA A 34 3.46 -7.26 -12.68
N PRO A 35 3.38 -6.40 -11.64
CA PRO A 35 2.12 -6.12 -10.97
C PRO A 35 1.10 -5.56 -11.98
N VAL A 36 -0.17 -5.90 -11.79
CA VAL A 36 -1.25 -5.50 -12.70
C VAL A 36 -2.22 -4.58 -11.98
N LEU A 37 -2.33 -3.34 -12.48
CA LEU A 37 -3.27 -2.36 -11.94
C LEU A 37 -4.70 -2.87 -12.16
N VAL A 38 -5.44 -3.06 -11.08
CA VAL A 38 -6.84 -3.52 -11.12
C VAL A 38 -7.76 -2.32 -11.24
N GLU A 39 -7.55 -1.32 -10.40
CA GLU A 39 -8.34 -0.09 -10.37
C GLU A 39 -7.53 1.06 -9.78
N PHE A 40 -7.93 2.28 -10.14
CA PHE A 40 -7.42 3.52 -9.57
C PHE A 40 -8.60 4.48 -9.32
N ALA A 41 -8.46 5.36 -8.34
CA ALA A 41 -9.50 6.29 -7.94
C ALA A 41 -8.92 7.64 -7.48
N GLY A 42 -9.78 8.66 -7.41
CA GLY A 42 -9.43 10.02 -7.02
C GLY A 42 -8.95 10.89 -8.18
N SER A 43 -8.19 11.93 -7.87
CA SER A 43 -7.71 12.94 -8.83
C SER A 43 -6.39 12.52 -9.50
N ILE A 44 -6.34 11.26 -9.95
CA ILE A 44 -5.19 10.69 -10.67
C ILE A 44 -5.66 10.02 -11.96
N ASP A 45 -4.83 10.11 -13.00
CA ASP A 45 -5.06 9.39 -14.25
C ASP A 45 -4.48 7.96 -14.17
N ARG A 46 -4.74 7.16 -15.22
CA ARG A 46 -4.26 5.78 -15.30
C ARG A 46 -2.75 5.69 -15.18
N VAL A 47 -2.01 6.60 -15.82
CA VAL A 47 -0.54 6.62 -15.81
C VAL A 47 0.00 6.85 -14.40
N ARG A 48 -0.60 7.78 -13.66
CA ARG A 48 -0.24 8.07 -12.26
C ARG A 48 -0.63 6.92 -11.33
N GLY A 49 -1.76 6.26 -11.59
CA GLY A 49 -2.15 5.01 -10.91
C GLY A 49 -1.14 3.87 -11.13
N GLU A 50 -0.67 3.66 -12.36
CA GLU A 50 0.35 2.66 -12.67
C GLU A 50 1.70 2.97 -12.01
N ARG A 51 2.10 4.25 -11.96
CA ARG A 51 3.31 4.67 -11.24
C ARG A 51 3.18 4.45 -9.73
N LEU A 52 2.03 4.77 -9.15
CA LEU A 52 1.74 4.54 -7.74
C LEU A 52 1.84 3.04 -7.40
N MET A 53 1.22 2.19 -8.21
CA MET A 53 1.33 0.74 -8.10
C MET A 53 2.79 0.27 -8.21
N ASN A 54 3.51 0.63 -9.27
CA ASN A 54 4.86 0.12 -9.51
C ASN A 54 5.82 0.52 -8.39
N ASN A 55 5.75 1.78 -7.92
CA ASN A 55 6.56 2.25 -6.80
C ASN A 55 6.18 1.51 -5.51
N SER A 56 4.89 1.25 -5.31
CA SER A 56 4.41 0.50 -4.14
C SER A 56 4.87 -0.95 -4.18
N GLU A 57 4.83 -1.61 -5.34
CA GLU A 57 5.28 -2.99 -5.44
C GLU A 57 6.76 -3.13 -5.10
N VAL A 58 7.60 -2.29 -5.71
CA VAL A 58 9.04 -2.34 -5.53
C VAL A 58 9.43 -2.00 -4.09
N ALA A 59 8.83 -0.96 -3.50
CA ALA A 59 9.10 -0.62 -2.10
C ALA A 59 8.59 -1.70 -1.13
N GLY A 60 7.40 -2.24 -1.38
CA GLY A 60 6.81 -3.31 -0.58
C GLY A 60 7.65 -4.59 -0.59
N MET A 61 8.28 -4.94 -1.71
CA MET A 61 9.22 -6.06 -1.77
C MET A 61 10.42 -5.86 -0.85
N SER A 62 11.00 -4.66 -0.81
CA SER A 62 12.13 -4.34 0.08
C SER A 62 11.72 -4.43 1.55
N VAL A 63 10.56 -3.87 1.92
CA VAL A 63 10.02 -3.92 3.28
C VAL A 63 9.69 -5.35 3.70
N MET A 64 9.06 -6.13 2.81
CA MET A 64 8.76 -7.55 3.04
C MET A 64 10.03 -8.38 3.20
N GLY A 65 11.07 -8.11 2.41
CA GLY A 65 12.38 -8.76 2.55
C GLY A 65 12.98 -8.57 3.94
N VAL A 66 12.95 -7.34 4.46
CA VAL A 66 13.39 -7.04 5.84
C VAL A 66 12.53 -7.79 6.86
N GLY A 67 11.20 -7.81 6.67
CA GLY A 67 10.28 -8.55 7.55
C GLY A 67 10.55 -10.07 7.56
N MET A 68 10.81 -10.65 6.39
CA MET A 68 11.07 -12.10 6.25
C MET A 68 12.39 -12.52 6.89
N LEU A 69 13.46 -11.74 6.77
CA LEU A 69 14.76 -12.04 7.40
C LEU A 69 14.64 -12.15 8.93
N ASN A 70 13.77 -11.34 9.54
CA ASN A 70 13.51 -11.41 10.98
C ASN A 70 12.70 -12.65 11.35
N LYS A 71 11.70 -13.02 10.53
CA LYS A 71 10.83 -14.17 10.81
C LYS A 71 11.54 -15.51 10.68
N THR A 72 12.42 -15.68 9.70
CA THR A 72 13.08 -16.97 9.42
C THR A 72 14.21 -17.30 10.39
N SER A 73 14.82 -16.29 11.02
CA SER A 73 15.95 -16.47 11.93
C SER A 73 15.53 -16.86 13.35
N ASN A 74 14.37 -16.39 13.86
CA ASN A 74 13.86 -16.79 15.17
C ASN A 74 12.35 -16.48 15.33
N PRO A 75 11.43 -17.39 14.98
CA PRO A 75 9.99 -17.09 14.92
C PRO A 75 9.35 -16.72 16.27
N ASP A 76 9.94 -17.15 17.39
CA ASP A 76 9.45 -16.90 18.75
C ASP A 76 10.11 -15.67 19.41
N ASP A 77 11.01 -14.97 18.72
CA ASP A 77 11.68 -13.79 19.25
C ASP A 77 10.73 -12.60 19.35
N THR A 78 10.35 -12.21 20.56
CA THR A 78 9.50 -11.03 20.79
C THR A 78 10.22 -9.71 20.50
N ARG A 79 11.54 -9.74 20.23
CA ARG A 79 12.29 -8.59 19.69
C ARG A 79 12.14 -8.46 18.18
N ASN A 80 11.55 -9.47 17.51
CA ASN A 80 11.17 -9.33 16.11
C ASN A 80 10.20 -8.18 15.98
N VAL A 81 10.57 -7.23 15.14
CA VAL A 81 9.98 -5.91 15.22
C VAL A 81 8.53 -5.90 14.70
N PHE A 82 8.07 -6.85 13.86
CA PHE A 82 6.74 -6.70 13.23
C PHE A 82 6.11 -7.96 12.59
N PRO A 83 4.78 -8.11 12.65
CA PRO A 83 3.96 -8.22 11.45
C PRO A 83 3.75 -6.83 10.84
N ILE A 84 4.26 -6.59 9.63
CA ILE A 84 4.10 -5.32 8.91
C ILE A 84 2.83 -5.43 8.05
N ASP A 85 1.87 -4.52 8.24
CA ASP A 85 0.65 -4.44 7.45
C ASP A 85 0.76 -3.41 6.31
N SER A 86 1.59 -2.39 6.51
CA SER A 86 1.73 -1.21 5.67
C SER A 86 3.07 -0.52 5.87
N TYR A 87 3.41 0.37 4.94
CA TYR A 87 4.52 1.29 5.11
C TYR A 87 4.17 2.67 4.54
N TYR A 88 4.82 3.69 5.10
CA TYR A 88 4.64 5.10 4.74
C TYR A 88 5.94 5.67 4.19
N ILE A 89 5.87 6.33 3.04
CA ILE A 89 6.97 7.07 2.44
C ILE A 89 6.62 8.55 2.46
N ASN A 90 7.34 9.29 3.29
CA ASN A 90 7.18 10.74 3.40
C ASN A 90 7.89 11.45 2.24
N GLY A 91 7.17 12.27 1.48
CA GLY A 91 7.77 13.16 0.49
C GLY A 91 7.71 14.63 0.90
N GLN A 92 8.29 15.51 0.09
CA GLN A 92 8.27 16.95 0.37
C GLN A 92 6.88 17.57 0.17
N THR A 93 6.20 17.18 -0.92
CA THR A 93 4.89 17.73 -1.31
C THR A 93 3.76 16.71 -1.26
N THR A 94 4.09 15.45 -1.53
CA THR A 94 3.13 14.34 -1.47
C THR A 94 3.80 13.16 -0.81
N SER A 95 3.02 12.41 -0.06
CA SER A 95 3.46 11.17 0.58
C SER A 95 2.69 9.98 0.02
N MET A 96 3.15 8.78 0.34
CA MET A 96 2.49 7.55 -0.09
C MET A 96 2.37 6.59 1.09
N ILE A 97 1.20 5.97 1.24
CA ILE A 97 1.04 4.77 2.07
C ILE A 97 0.75 3.62 1.12
N ALA A 98 1.34 2.46 1.39
CA ALA A 98 0.96 1.22 0.74
C ALA A 98 0.82 0.10 1.77
N THR A 99 -0.16 -0.77 1.54
CA THR A 99 -0.50 -1.90 2.38
C THR A 99 -0.17 -3.21 1.67
N PHE A 100 0.07 -4.28 2.43
CA PHE A 100 0.37 -5.59 1.85
C PHE A 100 -0.85 -6.30 1.24
N ASN A 101 -2.07 -5.80 1.46
CA ASN A 101 -3.27 -6.17 0.68
C ASN A 101 -3.33 -5.48 -0.70
N ARG A 102 -2.24 -4.84 -1.13
CA ARG A 102 -2.05 -4.28 -2.48
C ARG A 102 -2.98 -3.11 -2.79
N VAL A 103 -3.07 -2.21 -1.81
CA VAL A 103 -3.70 -0.90 -1.92
C VAL A 103 -2.65 0.16 -1.61
N ALA A 104 -2.67 1.27 -2.34
CA ALA A 104 -1.79 2.39 -2.12
C ALA A 104 -2.57 3.70 -2.29
N VAL A 105 -2.18 4.70 -1.52
CA VAL A 105 -2.73 6.04 -1.59
C VAL A 105 -1.61 7.05 -1.76
N LEU A 106 -1.89 8.07 -2.57
CA LEU A 106 -1.09 9.27 -2.67
C LEU A 106 -1.73 10.36 -1.82
N LEU A 107 -0.94 10.97 -0.95
CA LEU A 107 -1.38 11.92 0.07
C LEU A 107 -0.90 13.34 -0.26
N ASP A 108 -1.71 14.32 0.10
CA ASP A 108 -1.40 15.75 0.06
C ASP A 108 -0.83 16.20 1.41
N ASN A 109 0.45 16.54 1.47
CA ASN A 109 1.12 16.91 2.72
C ASN A 109 0.73 18.30 3.23
N SER A 110 -0.11 19.05 2.52
CA SER A 110 -0.70 20.29 3.01
C SER A 110 -1.94 20.07 3.89
N VAL A 111 -2.44 18.84 3.97
CA VAL A 111 -3.61 18.45 4.77
C VAL A 111 -3.15 17.60 5.95
N ASP A 112 -3.67 17.90 7.15
CA ASP A 112 -3.46 17.05 8.32
C ASP A 112 -4.29 15.76 8.21
N TYR A 113 -3.62 14.61 8.38
CA TYR A 113 -4.25 13.30 8.42
C TYR A 113 -3.54 12.40 9.44
N GLU A 114 -4.30 11.52 10.09
CA GLU A 114 -3.71 10.42 10.85
C GLU A 114 -3.44 9.24 9.90
N VAL A 115 -2.16 9.03 9.58
CA VAL A 115 -1.64 7.86 8.83
C VAL A 115 -2.26 6.53 9.28
N ARG A 116 -2.41 6.28 10.59
CA ARG A 116 -3.00 5.05 11.14
C ARG A 116 -4.48 4.92 10.81
N GLU A 117 -5.22 6.02 10.80
CA GLU A 117 -6.63 6.03 10.38
C GLU A 117 -6.74 5.71 8.89
N VAL A 118 -5.86 6.31 8.08
CA VAL A 118 -5.79 6.02 6.63
C VAL A 118 -5.47 4.54 6.38
N ILE A 119 -4.45 3.97 7.06
CA ILE A 119 -4.11 2.55 6.96
C ILE A 119 -5.30 1.67 7.35
N THR A 120 -6.00 2.02 8.43
CA THR A 120 -7.20 1.28 8.89
C THR A 120 -8.29 1.27 7.82
N LEU A 121 -8.47 2.37 7.08
CA LEU A 121 -9.39 2.43 5.94
C LEU A 121 -8.88 1.63 4.74
N MET A 122 -7.59 1.69 4.42
CA MET A 122 -6.99 0.92 3.32
C MET A 122 -7.15 -0.60 3.52
N ASN A 123 -7.03 -1.08 4.76
CA ASN A 123 -7.23 -2.48 5.12
C ASN A 123 -8.70 -2.94 5.00
N ARG A 124 -9.65 -2.02 4.82
CA ARG A 124 -11.07 -2.31 4.59
C ARG A 124 -11.46 -2.30 3.12
N VAL A 125 -10.53 -1.97 2.21
CA VAL A 125 -10.77 -2.10 0.78
C VAL A 125 -10.81 -3.59 0.42
N GLY A 126 -11.91 -4.03 -0.21
CA GLY A 126 -12.08 -5.42 -0.62
C GLY A 126 -10.97 -5.91 -1.54
N ASN A 127 -10.55 -7.17 -1.35
CA ASN A 127 -9.50 -7.81 -2.15
C ASN A 127 -9.94 -8.13 -3.59
#